data_AF-A0A8T4T8E1-F1
#
_entry.id   AF-A0A8T4T8E1-F1
#
_cell.length_a   1.000
_cell.length_b   1.000
_cell.length_c   1.000
_cell.angle_alpha   90.00
_cell.angle_beta   90.00
_cell.angle_gamma   90.00
#
_symmetry.space_group_name_H-M   'P 1'
#
loop_
_entity.id
_entity.type
_entity.pdbx_description
1 polymer ?
#
loop_
_entity_poly.entity_id
_entity_poly.type
_entity_poly.pdbx_seq_one_letter_code
_entity_poly.pdbx_strand_id
1 'polypeptide(L)'
;MRILTKGEGRLTVGVVGRLHGNEPLGEEAIELLLKKNIDSEIVYLIANEEAGKKNVRFLESDLNRSFPGNVNGNHEERLAARIVDELKECDFVIDIHATTARTEPFIILTKDSELNWSLAKHMPLSKVVLMRGALAREAALIDYVRCGISIEFPKTTKPAQVSELVEHCIKSLQSGMPTHDKKEIFAVYDALTPRAGLHLENFAETTIDGETFVPVLFGEVEYNTIACLKAKRIR
;
A
#
# COMPACT_ATOMS: atom_id res chain seq x y z
N MET A 1 15.58 7.85 -6.58
CA MET A 1 15.35 6.66 -5.75
C MET A 1 16.53 6.52 -4.83
N ARG A 2 16.25 6.31 -3.55
CA ARG A 2 17.24 6.10 -2.49
C ARG A 2 16.95 4.77 -1.81
N ILE A 3 17.98 3.96 -1.63
CA ILE A 3 17.91 2.66 -0.98
C ILE A 3 18.89 2.64 0.19
N LEU A 4 18.43 2.13 1.33
CA LEU A 4 19.23 1.96 2.53
C LEU A 4 18.94 0.57 3.09
N THR A 5 19.98 -0.21 3.37
CA THR A 5 19.85 -1.51 4.06
C THR A 5 20.37 -1.37 5.48
N LYS A 6 19.62 -1.86 6.47
CA LYS A 6 20.03 -1.85 7.88
C LYS A 6 19.68 -3.16 8.57
N GLY A 7 20.59 -3.63 9.42
CA GLY A 7 20.40 -4.81 10.26
C GLY A 7 20.94 -6.08 9.61
N GLU A 8 20.97 -7.15 10.41
CA GLU A 8 21.27 -8.52 9.98
C GLU A 8 20.14 -9.39 10.54
N GLY A 9 19.69 -10.41 9.80
CA GLY A 9 18.60 -11.25 10.26
C GLY A 9 18.19 -12.30 9.25
N ARG A 10 17.41 -13.29 9.70
CA ARG A 10 16.91 -14.36 8.83
C ARG A 10 15.80 -13.90 7.87
N LEU A 11 15.10 -12.83 8.22
CA LEU A 11 14.01 -12.26 7.42
C LEU A 11 14.46 -10.93 6.83
N THR A 12 14.31 -10.80 5.51
CA THR A 12 14.58 -9.55 4.79
C THR A 12 13.25 -8.87 4.45
N VAL A 13 13.04 -7.64 4.95
CA VAL A 13 11.78 -6.89 4.76
C VAL A 13 12.05 -5.62 3.95
N GLY A 14 11.36 -5.47 2.82
CA GLY A 14 11.33 -4.22 2.06
C GLY A 14 10.28 -3.27 2.62
N VAL A 15 10.67 -2.03 2.95
CA VAL A 15 9.74 -0.97 3.35
C VAL A 15 9.82 0.14 2.32
N VAL A 16 8.74 0.35 1.58
CA VAL A 16 8.69 1.24 0.43
C VAL A 16 7.83 2.45 0.75
N GLY A 17 8.38 3.63 0.49
CA GLY A 17 7.68 4.89 0.59
C GLY A 17 7.80 5.70 -0.70
N ARG A 18 6.85 6.61 -0.89
CA ARG A 18 6.87 7.60 -1.98
C ARG A 18 6.88 6.96 -3.37
N LEU A 19 6.03 5.94 -3.60
CA LEU A 19 5.72 5.50 -4.97
C LEU A 19 5.06 6.66 -5.74
N HIS A 20 4.10 7.34 -5.09
CA HIS A 20 3.59 8.63 -5.53
C HIS A 20 4.41 9.75 -4.90
N GLY A 21 4.92 10.67 -5.73
CA GLY A 21 5.81 11.74 -5.27
C GLY A 21 5.17 12.68 -4.26
N ASN A 22 3.87 12.95 -4.34
CA ASN A 22 3.13 13.85 -3.45
C ASN A 22 2.63 13.20 -2.15
N GLU A 23 3.10 11.99 -1.82
CA GLU A 23 2.77 11.26 -0.60
C GLU A 23 4.02 11.08 0.28
N PRO A 24 4.41 12.11 1.07
CA PRO A 24 5.65 12.08 1.85
C PRO A 24 5.59 11.17 3.09
N LEU A 25 4.39 10.74 3.51
CA LEU A 25 4.15 10.01 4.76
C LEU A 25 5.05 8.76 4.90
N GLY A 26 5.18 7.97 3.84
CA GLY A 26 6.02 6.77 3.84
C GLY A 26 7.50 7.09 4.01
N GLU A 27 8.02 8.13 3.34
CA GLU A 27 9.41 8.56 3.54
C GLU A 27 9.65 9.06 4.96
N GLU A 28 8.76 9.91 5.47
CA GLU A 28 8.89 10.45 6.83
C GLU A 28 8.84 9.34 7.89
N ALA A 29 8.02 8.30 7.69
CA ALA A 29 7.98 7.13 8.57
C ALA A 29 9.26 6.28 8.48
N ILE A 30 9.83 6.13 7.28
CA ILE A 30 11.12 5.45 7.06
C ILE A 30 12.25 6.18 7.79
N GLU A 31 12.30 7.51 7.75
CA GLU A 31 13.31 8.30 8.48
C GLU A 31 13.23 8.12 10.01
N LEU A 32 12.04 7.78 10.54
CA LEU A 32 11.88 7.40 11.95
C LEU A 32 12.29 5.94 12.20
N LEU A 33 11.97 5.02 11.30
CA LEU A 33 12.39 3.61 11.38
C LEU A 33 13.91 3.46 11.36
N LEU A 34 14.62 4.24 10.54
CA LEU A 34 16.08 4.23 10.45
C LEU A 34 16.76 4.52 11.79
N LYS A 35 16.09 5.25 12.71
CA LYS A 35 16.60 5.57 14.05
C LYS A 35 16.37 4.45 15.06
N LYS A 36 15.52 3.46 14.75
CA LYS A 36 15.20 2.32 15.62
C LYS A 36 16.17 1.17 15.37
N ASN A 37 16.40 0.36 16.40
CA ASN A 37 17.15 -0.90 16.28
C ASN A 37 16.15 -2.05 16.22
N ILE A 38 16.01 -2.62 15.02
CA ILE A 38 15.10 -3.74 14.73
C ILE A 38 15.98 -4.91 14.32
N ASP A 39 15.75 -6.09 14.91
CA ASP A 39 16.55 -7.31 14.71
C ASP A 39 16.21 -8.05 13.40
N SER A 40 16.20 -7.30 12.29
CA SER A 40 15.90 -7.79 10.95
C SER A 40 16.73 -7.01 9.94
N GLU A 41 17.05 -7.65 8.82
CA GLU A 41 17.54 -6.93 7.65
C GLU A 41 16.37 -6.21 6.98
N ILE A 42 16.44 -4.88 6.90
CA ILE A 42 15.38 -4.06 6.32
C ILE A 42 15.96 -3.27 5.16
N VAL A 43 15.33 -3.41 3.99
CA VAL A 43 15.59 -2.62 2.79
C VAL A 43 14.60 -1.47 2.75
N TYR A 44 15.05 -0.26 3.09
CA TYR A 44 14.27 0.96 3.01
C TYR A 44 14.41 1.58 1.62
N LEU A 45 13.29 1.77 0.92
CA LEU A 45 13.27 2.30 -0.44
C LEU A 45 12.39 3.55 -0.52
N ILE A 46 13.01 4.69 -0.87
CA ILE A 46 12.29 5.90 -1.27
C ILE A 46 12.26 5.94 -2.79
N ALA A 47 11.09 5.67 -3.37
CA ALA A 47 10.96 5.37 -4.80
C ALA A 47 11.08 6.61 -5.69
N ASN A 48 10.02 7.42 -5.78
CA ASN A 48 9.91 8.52 -6.73
C ASN A 48 10.33 9.86 -6.12
N GLU A 49 11.62 9.97 -5.75
CA GLU A 49 12.19 11.20 -5.18
C GLU A 49 12.13 12.40 -6.12
N GLU A 50 12.20 12.19 -7.44
CA GLU A 50 12.15 13.29 -8.41
C GLU A 50 10.75 13.90 -8.49
N ALA A 51 9.69 13.08 -8.51
CA ALA A 51 8.32 13.57 -8.36
C ALA A 51 8.11 14.19 -6.96
N GLY A 52 8.74 13.61 -5.93
CA GLY A 52 8.74 14.13 -4.56
C GLY A 52 9.28 15.55 -4.43
N LYS A 53 10.42 15.84 -5.06
CA LYS A 53 11.02 17.20 -5.09
C LYS A 53 10.10 18.23 -5.74
N LYS A 54 9.24 17.81 -6.66
CA LYS A 54 8.26 18.65 -7.35
C LYS A 54 6.88 18.64 -6.69
N ASN A 55 6.68 17.82 -5.65
CA ASN A 55 5.40 17.59 -4.98
C ASN A 55 4.27 17.22 -5.96
N VAL A 56 4.58 16.36 -6.94
CA VAL A 56 3.60 15.83 -7.91
C VAL A 56 3.49 14.31 -7.74
N ARG A 57 2.35 13.74 -8.13
CA ARG A 57 2.11 12.29 -8.04
C ARG A 57 3.13 11.48 -8.83
N PHE A 58 3.42 11.90 -10.07
CA PHE A 58 4.41 11.30 -10.97
C PHE A 58 4.91 12.33 -12.00
N LEU A 59 5.95 11.99 -12.75
CA LEU A 59 6.54 12.84 -13.80
C LEU A 59 5.99 12.54 -15.19
N GLU A 60 5.98 11.27 -15.61
CA GLU A 60 5.55 10.87 -16.96
C GLU A 60 4.34 9.91 -16.92
N SER A 61 4.33 8.94 -16.01
CA SER A 61 3.20 8.02 -15.82
C SER A 61 3.06 7.54 -14.38
N ASP A 62 1.90 7.04 -13.98
CA ASP A 62 1.72 6.54 -12.61
C ASP A 62 2.62 5.34 -12.32
N LEU A 63 3.58 5.50 -11.39
CA LEU A 63 4.53 4.46 -11.02
C LEU A 63 3.83 3.19 -10.52
N ASN A 64 2.73 3.32 -9.76
CA ASN A 64 1.96 2.19 -9.24
C ASN A 64 1.06 1.55 -10.32
N ARG A 65 1.23 1.95 -11.58
CA ARG A 65 0.66 1.30 -12.78
C ARG A 65 1.74 0.92 -13.80
N SER A 66 3.01 1.05 -13.42
CA SER A 66 4.15 0.84 -14.30
C SER A 66 4.91 -0.45 -14.00
N PHE A 67 4.53 -1.24 -13.00
CA PHE A 67 5.21 -2.50 -12.68
C PHE A 67 4.87 -3.61 -13.70
N PRO A 68 5.83 -4.48 -14.09
CA PRO A 68 7.19 -4.63 -13.54
C PRO A 68 8.20 -3.62 -14.07
N GLY A 69 7.80 -2.72 -14.98
CA GLY A 69 8.65 -1.70 -15.56
C GLY A 69 9.26 -2.08 -16.89
N ASN A 70 9.95 -1.11 -17.49
CA ASN A 70 10.69 -1.26 -18.74
C ASN A 70 11.97 -0.43 -18.64
N VAL A 71 13.13 -1.09 -18.70
CA VAL A 71 14.46 -0.45 -18.59
C VAL A 71 14.73 0.57 -19.70
N ASN A 72 14.03 0.47 -20.83
CA ASN A 72 14.09 1.40 -21.96
C ASN A 72 12.83 2.29 -22.05
N GLY A 73 11.94 2.22 -21.06
CA GLY A 73 10.69 2.98 -21.00
C GLY A 73 10.90 4.42 -20.52
N ASN A 74 9.81 5.05 -20.10
CA ASN A 74 9.79 6.38 -19.49
C ASN A 74 10.41 6.37 -18.06
N HIS A 75 10.43 7.51 -17.38
CA HIS A 75 10.98 7.67 -16.04
C HIS A 75 10.42 6.65 -15.04
N GLU A 76 9.11 6.55 -14.90
CA GLU A 76 8.48 5.63 -13.95
C GLU A 76 8.61 4.17 -14.36
N GLU A 77 8.57 3.83 -15.65
CA GLU A 77 8.82 2.46 -16.12
C GLU A 77 10.25 1.99 -15.80
N ARG A 78 11.25 2.86 -16.00
CA ARG A 78 12.65 2.56 -15.63
C ARG A 78 12.81 2.44 -14.12
N LEU A 79 12.08 3.26 -13.37
CA LEU A 79 12.09 3.22 -11.91
C LEU A 79 11.44 1.93 -11.38
N ALA A 80 10.30 1.52 -11.93
CA ALA A 80 9.62 0.27 -11.58
C ALA A 80 10.53 -0.95 -11.81
N ALA A 81 11.23 -1.01 -12.95
CA ALA A 81 12.15 -2.10 -13.27
C ALA A 81 13.27 -2.23 -12.23
N ARG A 82 13.83 -1.10 -11.77
CA ARG A 82 14.85 -1.10 -10.71
C ARG A 82 14.27 -1.52 -9.36
N ILE A 83 13.09 -1.00 -9.00
CA ILE A 83 12.45 -1.34 -7.71
C ILE A 83 12.19 -2.84 -7.60
N VAL A 84 11.71 -3.48 -8.67
CA VAL A 84 11.49 -4.93 -8.69
C VAL A 84 12.81 -5.68 -8.47
N ASP A 85 13.89 -5.28 -9.15
CA ASP A 85 15.19 -5.94 -9.04
C ASP A 85 15.77 -5.84 -7.62
N GLU A 86 15.58 -4.71 -6.96
CA GLU A 86 16.08 -4.44 -5.60
C GLU A 86 15.27 -5.18 -4.52
N LEU A 87 13.98 -5.41 -4.76
CA LEU A 87 13.07 -6.03 -3.78
C LEU A 87 12.88 -7.54 -4.01
N LYS A 88 13.44 -8.12 -5.09
CA LYS A 88 13.21 -9.53 -5.45
C LYS A 88 13.69 -10.53 -4.39
N GLU A 89 14.71 -10.18 -3.61
CA GLU A 89 15.27 -11.01 -2.55
C GLU A 89 14.60 -10.78 -1.18
N CYS A 90 13.72 -9.78 -1.07
CA CYS A 90 12.96 -9.56 0.17
C CYS A 90 11.90 -10.66 0.35
N ASP A 91 11.81 -11.21 1.58
CA ASP A 91 10.76 -12.16 1.94
C ASP A 91 9.39 -11.49 1.96
N PHE A 92 9.34 -10.25 2.47
CA PHE A 92 8.13 -9.46 2.65
C PHE A 92 8.35 -8.02 2.18
N VAL A 93 7.34 -7.41 1.59
CA VAL A 93 7.34 -6.00 1.19
C VAL A 93 6.14 -5.27 1.78
N ILE A 94 6.37 -4.14 2.41
CA ILE A 94 5.36 -3.23 2.94
C ILE A 94 5.45 -1.93 2.16
N ASP A 95 4.40 -1.64 1.40
CA ASP A 95 4.29 -0.47 0.54
C ASP A 95 3.32 0.56 1.16
N ILE A 96 3.81 1.77 1.40
CA ILE A 96 3.09 2.79 2.19
C ILE A 96 2.53 3.88 1.27
N HIS A 97 1.21 4.05 1.32
CA HIS A 97 0.45 5.08 0.60
C HIS A 97 -0.31 5.99 1.56
N ALA A 98 -0.70 7.16 1.05
CA ALA A 98 -1.55 8.09 1.78
C ALA A 98 -2.73 8.60 0.95
N THR A 99 -3.94 8.46 1.49
CA THR A 99 -5.20 8.83 0.84
C THR A 99 -5.84 10.08 1.45
N THR A 100 -6.50 10.89 0.62
CA THR A 100 -7.39 11.98 1.11
C THR A 100 -8.75 11.47 1.59
N ALA A 101 -9.10 10.22 1.30
CA ALA A 101 -10.34 9.63 1.74
C ALA A 101 -10.44 9.66 3.27
N ARG A 102 -11.64 9.99 3.78
CA ARG A 102 -11.92 9.89 5.21
C ARG A 102 -12.11 8.42 5.56
N THR A 103 -11.11 7.82 6.20
CA THR A 103 -11.08 6.40 6.54
C THR A 103 -10.18 6.15 7.76
N GLU A 104 -10.19 4.93 8.30
CA GLU A 104 -9.08 4.41 9.09
C GLU A 104 -8.03 3.76 8.18
N PRO A 105 -6.79 3.53 8.64
CA PRO A 105 -5.80 2.80 7.84
C PRO A 105 -6.24 1.38 7.53
N PHE A 106 -5.95 0.91 6.32
CA PHE A 106 -6.32 -0.44 5.89
C PHE A 106 -5.26 -1.05 4.97
N ILE A 107 -5.25 -2.38 4.93
CA ILE A 107 -4.33 -3.17 4.11
C ILE A 107 -4.97 -3.40 2.74
N ILE A 108 -4.21 -3.29 1.67
CA ILE A 108 -4.57 -3.74 0.33
C ILE A 108 -3.78 -5.02 0.00
N LEU A 109 -4.51 -6.03 -0.45
CA LEU A 109 -3.95 -7.24 -1.06
C LEU A 109 -4.40 -7.32 -2.52
N THR A 110 -3.49 -7.69 -3.41
CA THR A 110 -3.83 -8.08 -4.80
C THR A 110 -3.81 -9.60 -4.99
N LYS A 111 -3.02 -10.32 -4.18
CA LYS A 111 -2.88 -11.78 -4.21
C LYS A 111 -3.67 -12.44 -3.07
N ASP A 112 -4.46 -13.45 -3.41
CA ASP A 112 -5.17 -14.31 -2.46
C ASP A 112 -4.30 -15.54 -2.10
N SER A 113 -3.14 -15.29 -1.49
CA SER A 113 -2.20 -16.35 -1.10
C SER A 113 -2.11 -16.48 0.41
N GLU A 114 -1.87 -17.70 0.92
CA GLU A 114 -1.67 -17.95 2.35
C GLU A 114 -0.54 -17.07 2.93
N LEU A 115 0.51 -16.82 2.15
CA LEU A 115 1.65 -16.02 2.57
C LEU A 115 1.28 -14.53 2.72
N ASN A 116 0.53 -13.96 1.76
CA ASN A 116 0.03 -12.59 1.86
C ASN A 116 -0.96 -12.43 3.01
N TRP A 117 -1.85 -13.42 3.23
CA TRP A 117 -2.75 -13.43 4.37
C TRP A 117 -2.01 -13.55 5.70
N SER A 118 -0.93 -14.34 5.75
CA SER A 118 -0.07 -14.43 6.93
C SER A 118 0.54 -13.06 7.25
N LEU A 119 1.16 -12.40 6.25
CA LEU A 119 1.72 -11.06 6.42
C LEU A 119 0.65 -10.05 6.91
N ALA A 120 -0.55 -10.07 6.32
CA ALA A 120 -1.64 -9.21 6.75
C ALA A 120 -2.05 -9.40 8.23
N LYS A 121 -1.96 -10.63 8.78
CA LYS A 121 -2.26 -10.90 10.20
C LYS A 121 -1.18 -10.37 11.16
N HIS A 122 0.06 -10.21 10.70
CA HIS A 122 1.14 -9.60 11.48
C HIS A 122 1.06 -8.06 11.50
N MET A 123 0.38 -7.46 10.53
CA MET A 123 0.12 -6.02 10.53
C MET A 123 -1.09 -5.71 11.43
N PRO A 124 -0.96 -4.88 12.49
CA PRO A 124 -2.02 -4.65 13.48
C PRO A 124 -3.09 -3.65 12.99
N LEU A 125 -3.69 -3.94 11.83
CA LEU A 125 -4.83 -3.23 11.24
C LEU A 125 -6.04 -4.15 11.11
N SER A 126 -7.24 -3.63 11.35
CA SER A 126 -8.51 -4.40 11.36
C SER A 126 -9.00 -4.76 9.97
N LYS A 127 -8.79 -3.88 8.97
CA LYS A 127 -9.44 -3.98 7.66
C LYS A 127 -8.46 -4.39 6.56
N VAL A 128 -8.92 -5.32 5.71
CA VAL A 128 -8.22 -5.75 4.50
C VAL A 128 -9.13 -5.55 3.30
N VAL A 129 -8.64 -4.85 2.30
CA VAL A 129 -9.26 -4.68 0.99
C VAL A 129 -8.56 -5.63 0.02
N LEU A 130 -9.32 -6.55 -0.55
CA LEU A 130 -8.82 -7.50 -1.54
C LEU A 130 -9.21 -7.00 -2.94
N MET A 131 -8.22 -6.57 -3.70
CA MET A 131 -8.37 -5.99 -5.03
C MET A 131 -7.92 -7.01 -6.09
N ARG A 132 -8.85 -7.85 -6.57
CA ARG A 132 -8.54 -8.91 -7.55
C ARG A 132 -8.74 -8.44 -9.00
N GLY A 133 -8.02 -9.09 -9.91
CA GLY A 133 -8.32 -9.08 -11.35
C GLY A 133 -8.14 -7.74 -12.04
N ALA A 134 -8.90 -7.51 -13.12
CA ALA A 134 -8.73 -6.37 -14.04
C ALA A 134 -8.76 -4.98 -13.38
N LEU A 135 -9.40 -4.83 -12.22
CA LEU A 135 -9.42 -3.58 -11.45
C LEU A 135 -8.06 -3.26 -10.81
N ALA A 136 -7.30 -4.27 -10.42
CA ALA A 136 -5.92 -4.10 -9.93
C ALA A 136 -4.92 -3.84 -11.06
N ARG A 137 -5.30 -4.13 -12.32
CA ARG A 137 -4.48 -4.01 -13.54
C ARG A 137 -3.16 -4.79 -13.51
N GLU A 138 -2.91 -5.60 -12.47
CA GLU A 138 -1.69 -6.40 -12.26
C GLU A 138 -0.42 -5.56 -12.48
N ALA A 139 -0.43 -4.30 -12.03
CA ALA A 139 0.61 -3.33 -12.32
C ALA A 139 1.08 -2.59 -11.07
N ALA A 140 0.68 -3.05 -9.88
CA ALA A 140 1.12 -2.50 -8.61
C ALA A 140 2.41 -3.19 -8.15
N LEU A 141 3.20 -2.53 -7.30
CA LEU A 141 4.43 -3.11 -6.78
C LEU A 141 4.22 -4.50 -6.16
N ILE A 142 3.17 -4.64 -5.36
CA ILE A 142 2.88 -5.87 -4.61
C ILE A 142 2.51 -7.07 -5.48
N ASP A 143 2.25 -6.85 -6.78
CA ASP A 143 2.05 -7.91 -7.77
C ASP A 143 3.38 -8.59 -8.16
N TYR A 144 4.50 -7.88 -8.07
CA TYR A 144 5.81 -8.31 -8.61
C TYR A 144 6.85 -8.67 -7.56
N VAL A 145 6.44 -8.71 -6.29
CA VAL A 145 7.26 -9.17 -5.17
C VAL A 145 6.75 -10.51 -4.64
N ARG A 146 7.60 -11.24 -3.93
CA ARG A 146 7.29 -12.57 -3.40
C ARG A 146 6.06 -12.57 -2.50
N CYS A 147 6.06 -11.69 -1.50
CA CYS A 147 4.93 -11.44 -0.61
C CYS A 147 4.89 -9.95 -0.28
N GLY A 148 3.77 -9.29 -0.57
CA GLY A 148 3.65 -7.84 -0.42
C GLY A 148 2.28 -7.44 0.08
N ILE A 149 2.24 -6.38 0.89
CA ILE A 149 1.02 -5.65 1.22
C ILE A 149 1.24 -4.16 0.94
N SER A 150 0.20 -3.50 0.44
CA SER A 150 0.14 -2.03 0.46
C SER A 150 -0.72 -1.60 1.63
N ILE A 151 -0.44 -0.44 2.21
CA ILE A 151 -1.22 0.12 3.30
C ILE A 151 -1.61 1.55 2.94
N GLU A 152 -2.91 1.81 2.97
CA GLU A 152 -3.47 3.13 2.77
C GLU A 152 -3.69 3.81 4.11
N PHE A 153 -3.03 4.94 4.32
CA PHE A 153 -3.20 5.76 5.51
C PHE A 153 -3.96 7.05 5.17
N PRO A 154 -4.89 7.51 6.02
CA PRO A 154 -5.41 8.87 5.89
C PRO A 154 -4.24 9.87 5.93
N LYS A 155 -4.24 10.91 5.08
CA LYS A 155 -3.20 11.96 5.08
C LYS A 155 -3.04 12.70 6.41
N THR A 156 -3.99 12.57 7.34
CA THR A 156 -3.91 13.09 8.71
C THR A 156 -3.09 12.21 9.67
N THR A 157 -2.69 11.01 9.24
CA THR A 157 -1.90 10.07 10.03
C THR A 157 -0.50 10.62 10.24
N LYS A 158 0.02 10.53 11.47
CA LYS A 158 1.37 11.00 11.79
C LYS A 158 2.42 9.95 11.37
N PRO A 159 3.58 10.36 10.83
CA PRO A 159 4.66 9.44 10.47
C PRO A 159 5.10 8.50 11.60
N ALA A 160 5.06 8.98 12.85
CA ALA A 160 5.38 8.15 14.02
C ALA A 160 4.43 6.95 14.18
N GLN A 161 3.14 7.13 13.91
CA GLN A 161 2.16 6.05 13.97
C GLN A 161 2.44 4.99 12.89
N VAL A 162 2.78 5.43 11.68
CA VAL A 162 3.17 4.51 10.59
C VAL A 162 4.46 3.75 10.96
N SER A 163 5.47 4.46 11.47
CA SER A 163 6.73 3.86 11.93
C SER A 163 6.50 2.80 13.02
N GLU A 164 5.65 3.07 14.00
CA GLU A 164 5.29 2.12 15.07
C GLU A 164 4.55 0.89 14.53
N LEU A 165 3.61 1.07 13.59
CA LEU A 165 2.88 -0.03 12.96
C LEU A 165 3.80 -0.96 12.17
N VAL A 166 4.72 -0.39 11.38
CA VAL A 166 5.70 -1.16 10.60
C VAL A 166 6.66 -1.91 11.52
N GLU A 167 7.19 -1.25 12.55
CA GLU A 167 8.05 -1.89 13.56
C GLU A 167 7.32 -3.06 14.25
N HIS A 168 6.05 -2.86 14.63
CA HIS A 168 5.23 -3.90 15.25
C HIS A 168 5.04 -5.10 14.32
N CYS A 169 4.77 -4.85 13.04
CA CYS A 169 4.62 -5.91 12.05
C CYS A 169 5.91 -6.73 11.90
N ILE A 170 7.07 -6.07 11.80
CA ILE A 170 8.37 -6.75 11.68
C ILE A 170 8.66 -7.60 12.92
N LYS A 171 8.45 -7.05 14.13
CA LYS A 171 8.59 -7.82 15.39
C LYS A 171 7.64 -9.02 15.47
N SER A 172 6.41 -8.83 14.99
CA SER A 172 5.41 -9.90 14.94
C SER A 172 5.83 -11.02 13.99
N LEU A 173 6.36 -10.68 12.80
CA LEU A 173 6.92 -11.65 11.83
C LEU A 173 8.09 -12.44 12.43
N GLN A 174 9.01 -11.77 13.12
CA GLN A 174 10.15 -12.42 13.79
C GLN A 174 9.70 -13.42 14.85
N SER A 175 8.70 -13.05 15.65
CA SER A 175 8.17 -13.93 16.70
C SER A 175 7.34 -15.10 16.18
N GLY A 176 6.89 -15.04 14.92
CA GLY A 176 5.93 -15.98 14.34
C GLY A 176 4.53 -15.91 14.96
N MET A 177 4.26 -14.97 15.88
CA MET A 177 2.96 -14.79 16.52
C MET A 177 2.21 -13.63 15.88
N PRO A 178 1.11 -13.89 15.15
CA PRO A 178 0.29 -12.83 14.58
C PRO A 178 -0.36 -12.00 15.69
N THR A 179 -0.42 -10.69 15.48
CA THR A 179 -0.92 -9.74 16.49
C THR A 179 -2.39 -9.43 16.28
N HIS A 180 -2.96 -9.79 15.13
CA HIS A 180 -4.34 -9.44 14.80
C HIS A 180 -4.99 -10.45 13.83
N ASP A 181 -5.44 -11.59 14.38
CA ASP A 181 -6.00 -12.70 13.59
C ASP A 181 -7.39 -12.44 12.98
N LYS A 182 -8.18 -11.55 13.58
CA LYS A 182 -9.52 -11.21 13.06
C LYS A 182 -9.42 -10.00 12.14
N LYS A 183 -9.60 -10.20 10.84
CA LYS A 183 -9.68 -9.12 9.85
C LYS A 183 -11.10 -9.01 9.31
N GLU A 184 -11.59 -7.79 9.15
CA GLU A 184 -12.74 -7.51 8.29
C GLU A 184 -12.24 -7.46 6.85
N ILE A 185 -12.84 -8.26 5.97
CA ILE A 185 -12.35 -8.41 4.60
C ILE A 185 -13.37 -7.86 3.62
N PHE A 186 -12.92 -6.94 2.76
CA PHE A 186 -13.70 -6.27 1.74
C PHE A 186 -13.16 -6.63 0.35
N ALA A 187 -13.90 -7.43 -0.41
CA ALA A 187 -13.51 -7.80 -1.76
C ALA A 187 -14.07 -6.78 -2.78
N VAL A 188 -13.17 -6.08 -3.47
CA VAL A 188 -13.53 -5.12 -4.52
C VAL A 188 -14.01 -5.89 -5.75
N TYR A 189 -15.13 -5.45 -6.32
CA TYR A 189 -15.70 -6.07 -7.52
C TYR A 189 -16.03 -5.07 -8.63
N ASP A 190 -16.11 -3.77 -8.31
CA ASP A 190 -16.46 -2.72 -9.27
C ASP A 190 -16.00 -1.33 -8.75
N ALA A 191 -16.25 -0.27 -9.52
CA ALA A 191 -16.02 1.11 -9.12
C ALA A 191 -17.24 1.99 -9.44
N LEU A 192 -17.58 2.90 -8.54
CA LEU A 192 -18.65 3.87 -8.77
C LEU A 192 -18.09 5.08 -9.52
N THR A 193 -18.76 5.52 -10.59
CA THR A 193 -18.38 6.73 -11.34
C THR A 193 -18.74 8.01 -10.58
N PRO A 194 -17.92 9.08 -10.66
CA PRO A 194 -18.23 10.38 -10.06
C PRO A 194 -19.55 10.98 -10.52
N ARG A 195 -20.36 11.47 -9.57
CA ARG A 195 -21.56 12.29 -9.83
C ARG A 195 -21.87 13.19 -8.63
N ALA A 196 -22.62 14.26 -8.89
CA ALA A 196 -22.97 15.24 -7.86
C ALA A 196 -23.87 14.62 -6.76
N GLY A 197 -23.75 15.13 -5.53
CA GLY A 197 -24.61 14.78 -4.40
C GLY A 197 -24.32 13.43 -3.72
N LEU A 198 -23.21 12.77 -4.07
CA LEU A 198 -22.79 11.56 -3.35
C LEU A 198 -22.31 11.91 -1.93
N HIS A 199 -22.87 11.21 -0.95
CA HIS A 199 -22.44 11.25 0.45
C HIS A 199 -22.30 9.81 0.94
N LEU A 200 -21.07 9.29 0.88
CA LEU A 200 -20.75 7.92 1.24
C LEU A 200 -19.79 7.89 2.43
N GLU A 201 -19.92 6.86 3.26
CA GLU A 201 -19.02 6.58 4.37
C GLU A 201 -18.19 5.33 4.06
N ASN A 202 -16.87 5.48 4.00
CA ASN A 202 -15.97 4.36 3.72
C ASN A 202 -16.17 3.23 4.71
N PHE A 203 -16.20 1.99 4.21
CA PHE A 203 -16.42 0.77 5.00
C PHE A 203 -17.80 0.63 5.66
N ALA A 204 -18.77 1.48 5.34
CA ALA A 204 -20.17 1.34 5.75
C ALA A 204 -21.07 0.93 4.57
N GLU A 205 -21.93 -0.07 4.75
CA GLU A 205 -22.84 -0.51 3.69
C GLU A 205 -23.78 0.62 3.25
N THR A 206 -23.96 0.76 1.94
CA THR A 206 -24.81 1.76 1.32
C THR A 206 -25.59 1.16 0.15
N THR A 207 -26.67 1.82 -0.25
CA THR A 207 -27.44 1.43 -1.44
C THR A 207 -27.61 2.61 -2.38
N ILE A 208 -27.17 2.45 -3.62
CA ILE A 208 -27.29 3.44 -4.69
C ILE A 208 -27.88 2.75 -5.91
N ASP A 209 -28.91 3.36 -6.52
CA ASP A 209 -29.57 2.86 -7.74
C ASP A 209 -30.01 1.39 -7.64
N GLY A 210 -30.41 0.95 -6.45
CA GLY A 210 -30.85 -0.42 -6.18
C GLY A 210 -29.72 -1.44 -5.95
N GLU A 211 -28.47 -1.00 -5.96
CA GLU A 211 -27.31 -1.85 -5.65
C GLU A 211 -26.75 -1.55 -4.26
N THR A 212 -26.62 -2.59 -3.44
CA THR A 212 -26.00 -2.52 -2.11
C THR A 212 -24.52 -2.91 -2.16
N PHE A 213 -23.66 -2.05 -1.61
CA PHE A 213 -22.22 -2.28 -1.57
C PHE A 213 -21.54 -1.52 -0.43
N VAL A 214 -20.26 -1.80 -0.20
CA VAL A 214 -19.40 -1.08 0.73
C VAL A 214 -18.44 -0.18 -0.06
N PRO A 215 -18.52 1.15 0.07
CA PRO A 215 -17.61 2.07 -0.61
C PRO A 215 -16.24 2.03 0.07
N VAL A 216 -15.19 2.07 -0.75
CA VAL A 216 -13.78 2.14 -0.31
C VAL A 216 -13.09 3.26 -1.08
N LEU A 217 -12.27 4.06 -0.40
CA LEU A 217 -11.59 5.25 -0.96
C LEU A 217 -12.53 6.34 -1.52
N PHE A 218 -13.77 6.43 -1.02
CA PHE A 218 -14.61 7.59 -1.28
C PHE A 218 -13.97 8.87 -0.74
N GLY A 219 -13.84 9.87 -1.61
CA GLY A 219 -13.18 11.15 -1.30
C GLY A 219 -11.68 11.17 -1.60
N GLU A 220 -11.14 10.17 -2.29
CA GLU A 220 -9.80 10.25 -2.87
C GLU A 220 -9.77 11.24 -4.04
N VAL A 221 -8.97 12.30 -3.92
CA VAL A 221 -8.90 13.39 -4.92
C VAL A 221 -8.04 13.04 -6.13
N GLU A 222 -7.13 12.07 -5.99
CA GLU A 222 -6.31 11.60 -7.10
C GLU A 222 -7.10 10.69 -8.08
N TYR A 223 -8.32 10.28 -7.72
CA TYR A 223 -9.19 9.44 -8.55
C TYR A 223 -10.17 10.28 -9.38
N ASN A 224 -9.77 10.64 -10.59
CA ASN A 224 -10.58 11.50 -11.47
C ASN A 224 -11.75 10.78 -12.14
N THR A 225 -11.67 9.45 -12.32
CA THR A 225 -12.68 8.66 -13.05
C THR A 225 -13.52 7.76 -12.14
N ILE A 226 -13.23 7.76 -10.83
CA ILE A 226 -13.83 6.86 -9.85
C ILE A 226 -14.19 7.70 -8.60
N ALA A 227 -15.44 7.64 -8.16
CA ALA A 227 -15.86 8.22 -6.88
C ALA A 227 -15.39 7.37 -5.70
N CYS A 228 -15.53 6.05 -5.81
CA CYS A 228 -15.05 5.07 -4.84
C CYS A 228 -14.98 3.68 -5.49
N LEU A 229 -14.23 2.78 -4.88
CA LEU A 229 -14.32 1.35 -5.17
C LEU A 229 -15.58 0.79 -4.53
N LYS A 230 -16.19 -0.20 -5.18
CA LYS A 230 -17.34 -0.94 -4.68
C LYS A 230 -16.86 -2.30 -4.20
N ALA A 231 -17.10 -2.61 -2.94
CA ALA A 231 -16.68 -3.85 -2.31
C ALA A 231 -17.85 -4.60 -1.65
N LYS A 232 -17.67 -5.90 -1.44
CA LYS A 232 -18.51 -6.72 -0.55
C LYS A 232 -17.72 -7.12 0.67
N ARG A 233 -18.33 -7.00 1.85
CA ARG A 233 -17.78 -7.61 3.07
C ARG A 233 -17.94 -9.13 2.97
N ILE A 234 -16.84 -9.86 3.05
CA ILE A 234 -16.81 -11.33 2.93
C ILE A 234 -16.38 -12.04 4.22
N ARG A 235 -15.87 -11.30 5.20
CA ARG A 235 -15.54 -11.79 6.54
C ARG A 235 -15.52 -10.66 7.56
#